data_AF-A0A7X0G2K5-F1
#
_entry.id   AF-A0A7X0G2K5-F1
#
_cell.length_a   1.000
_cell.length_b   1.000
_cell.length_c   1.000
_cell.angle_alpha   90.00
_cell.angle_beta   90.00
_cell.angle_gamma   90.00
#
_symmetry.space_group_name_H-M   'P 1'
#
loop_
_entity.id
_entity.type
_entity.pdbx_description
1 polymer ?
#
loop_
_entity_poly.entity_id
_entity_poly.type
_entity_poly.pdbx_seq_one_letter_code
_entity_poly.pdbx_strand_id
1 'polypeptide(L)'
;MLEKRVYLGGGVFGVAAGGEVLNQQQLADLVNVTRSYITQVESGRTRCRRDFALRLDRALKSGATLVDAWDELLESVKSDKYPEFFANFPKAEQSASLLRAFEERIVYGLFQKEAYARALLDDEDALKNRIRRQEILYQKPGPAVSVVMV
;
A
#
# COMPACT_ATOMS: atom_id res chain seq x y z
N MET A 1 19.26 -17.15 14.85
CA MET A 1 18.07 -16.27 14.86
C MET A 1 18.26 -15.30 13.69
N LEU A 2 17.85 -15.70 12.48
CA LEU A 2 18.23 -15.03 11.23
C LEU A 2 17.11 -14.07 10.80
N GLU A 3 17.42 -12.77 10.81
CA GLU A 3 16.63 -11.70 10.22
C GLU A 3 16.40 -11.96 8.72
N LYS A 4 15.15 -12.15 8.32
CA LYS A 4 14.74 -12.07 6.91
C LYS A 4 14.39 -10.61 6.60
N ARG A 5 15.34 -9.84 6.06
CA ARG A 5 15.08 -8.50 5.51
C ARG A 5 14.94 -8.59 3.99
N VAL A 6 13.76 -8.25 3.48
CA VAL A 6 13.51 -8.01 2.06
C VAL A 6 13.73 -6.52 1.80
N TYR A 7 14.80 -6.16 1.08
CA TYR A 7 15.09 -4.78 0.71
C TYR A 7 14.51 -4.47 -0.68
N LEU A 8 13.43 -3.69 -0.70
CA LEU A 8 12.90 -3.09 -1.94
C LEU A 8 13.65 -1.79 -2.22
N GLY A 9 14.85 -1.89 -2.79
CA GLY A 9 15.66 -0.73 -3.16
C GLY A 9 17.03 -1.09 -3.71
N GLY A 10 17.15 -1.13 -5.04
CA GLY A 10 18.39 -1.00 -5.80
C GLY A 10 19.61 -1.80 -5.34
N GLY A 11 19.69 -3.08 -5.70
CA GLY A 11 20.92 -3.86 -5.56
C GLY A 11 20.66 -5.37 -5.49
N VAL A 12 21.11 -6.10 -6.52
CA VAL A 12 21.24 -7.56 -6.65
C VAL A 12 20.38 -8.41 -5.71
N PHE A 13 19.26 -8.93 -6.23
CA PHE A 13 18.41 -9.93 -5.59
C PHE A 13 19.20 -11.23 -5.33
N GLY A 14 19.69 -11.40 -4.10
CA GLY A 14 20.02 -12.69 -3.53
C GLY A 14 18.88 -13.12 -2.61
N VAL A 15 17.91 -13.88 -3.11
CA VAL A 15 16.78 -14.34 -2.30
C VAL A 15 17.17 -15.65 -1.63
N ALA A 16 17.48 -15.58 -0.34
CA ALA A 16 17.74 -16.75 0.49
C ALA A 16 16.41 -17.40 0.90
N ALA A 17 15.99 -18.42 0.15
CA ALA A 17 14.95 -19.35 0.59
C ALA A 17 15.62 -20.50 1.34
N GLY A 18 15.43 -20.57 2.66
CA GLY A 18 15.78 -21.77 3.44
C GLY A 18 17.26 -22.18 3.41
N GLY A 19 18.20 -21.25 3.19
CA GLY A 19 19.64 -21.54 3.18
C GLY A 19 20.26 -21.76 1.80
N GLU A 20 19.48 -21.71 0.71
CA GLU A 20 20.02 -21.76 -0.66
C GLU A 20 19.86 -20.42 -1.39
N VAL A 21 20.94 -20.00 -2.06
CA VAL A 21 20.98 -18.82 -2.93
C VAL A 21 20.54 -19.27 -4.32
N LEU A 22 19.31 -18.96 -4.69
CA LEU A 22 18.78 -19.25 -6.04
C LEU A 22 19.19 -18.13 -7.01
N ASN A 23 19.69 -18.51 -8.19
CA ASN A 23 19.94 -17.57 -9.29
C ASN A 23 18.59 -17.12 -9.90
N GLN A 24 18.50 -15.87 -10.37
CA GLN A 24 17.34 -15.33 -11.11
C GLN A 24 16.83 -16.27 -12.21
N GLN A 25 17.71 -16.99 -12.91
CA GLN A 25 17.31 -17.96 -13.93
C GLN A 25 16.57 -19.16 -13.32
N GLN A 26 17.07 -19.70 -12.21
CA GLN A 26 16.43 -20.82 -11.50
C GLN A 26 15.10 -20.39 -10.87
N LEU A 27 15.01 -19.15 -10.39
CA LEU A 27 13.76 -18.57 -9.90
C LEU A 27 12.73 -18.39 -11.05
N ALA A 28 13.20 -17.99 -12.24
CA ALA A 28 12.38 -17.86 -13.43
C ALA A 28 11.75 -19.20 -13.84
N ASP A 29 12.57 -20.26 -13.83
CA ASP A 29 12.16 -21.62 -14.16
C ASP A 29 11.17 -22.17 -13.13
N LEU A 30 11.37 -21.90 -11.82
CA LEU A 30 10.47 -22.32 -10.75
C LEU A 30 9.08 -21.65 -10.80
N VAL A 31 9.03 -20.38 -11.22
CA VAL A 31 7.80 -19.57 -11.22
C VAL A 31 7.13 -19.53 -12.60
N ASN A 32 7.75 -20.17 -13.59
CA ASN A 32 7.33 -20.24 -14.99
C ASN A 32 7.16 -18.84 -15.62
N VAL A 33 8.17 -18.00 -15.43
CA VAL A 33 8.28 -16.66 -16.04
C VAL A 33 9.63 -16.51 -16.73
N THR A 34 9.78 -15.51 -17.59
CA THR A 34 11.09 -15.21 -18.18
C THR A 34 11.99 -14.50 -17.17
N ARG A 35 13.30 -14.76 -17.23
CA ARG A 35 14.29 -14.01 -16.43
C ARG A 35 14.17 -12.49 -16.63
N SER A 36 13.87 -12.04 -17.85
CA SER A 36 13.65 -10.62 -18.16
C SER A 36 12.49 -10.03 -17.34
N TYR A 37 11.40 -10.79 -17.15
CA TYR A 37 10.27 -10.34 -16.34
C TYR A 37 10.66 -10.17 -14.87
N ILE A 38 11.46 -11.09 -14.32
CA ILE A 38 12.02 -10.96 -12.96
C ILE A 38 12.85 -9.68 -12.86
N THR A 39 13.78 -9.45 -13.78
CA THR A 39 14.60 -8.24 -13.81
C THR A 39 13.75 -6.97 -13.89
N GLN A 40 12.69 -6.95 -14.71
CA GLN A 40 11.80 -5.80 -14.83
C GLN A 40 11.00 -5.53 -13.56
N VAL A 41 10.55 -6.58 -12.86
CA VAL A 41 9.86 -6.45 -11.57
C VAL A 41 10.83 -5.99 -10.48
N GLU A 42 12.02 -6.58 -10.39
CA GLU A 42 13.06 -6.18 -9.43
C GLU A 42 13.55 -4.75 -9.65
N SER A 43 13.62 -4.31 -10.90
CA SER A 43 14.02 -2.94 -11.27
C SER A 43 12.88 -1.93 -11.13
N GLY A 44 11.68 -2.36 -10.73
CA GLY A 44 10.49 -1.50 -10.63
C GLY A 44 9.94 -1.00 -11.98
N ARG A 45 10.41 -1.55 -13.11
CA ARG A 45 9.99 -1.17 -14.47
C ARG A 45 8.63 -1.77 -14.86
N THR A 46 8.16 -2.78 -14.14
CA THR A 46 6.87 -3.43 -14.42
C THR A 46 6.18 -3.82 -13.11
N ARG A 47 4.86 -3.60 -13.04
CA ARG A 47 4.07 -4.00 -11.87
C ARG A 47 4.07 -5.51 -11.70
N CYS A 48 4.42 -5.95 -10.50
CA CYS A 48 4.28 -7.34 -10.07
C CYS A 48 2.80 -7.74 -10.07
N ARG A 49 2.47 -8.91 -10.63
CA ARG A 49 1.10 -9.48 -10.59
C ARG A 49 0.91 -10.31 -9.32
N ARG A 50 -0.33 -10.41 -8.81
CA ARG A 50 -0.65 -11.20 -7.59
C ARG A 50 -0.24 -12.65 -7.73
N ASP A 51 -0.59 -13.20 -8.89
CA ASP A 51 -0.30 -14.58 -9.25
C ASP A 51 1.22 -14.84 -9.27
N PHE A 52 2.02 -13.84 -9.66
CA PHE A 52 3.47 -13.92 -9.60
C PHE A 52 3.99 -13.91 -8.16
N ALA A 53 3.48 -13.03 -7.30
CA ALA A 53 3.83 -13.01 -5.87
C ALA A 53 3.45 -14.32 -5.15
N LEU A 54 2.26 -14.88 -5.45
CA LEU A 54 1.80 -16.17 -4.91
C LEU A 54 2.70 -17.34 -5.31
N ARG A 55 3.10 -17.38 -6.58
CA ARG A 55 4.00 -18.43 -7.08
C ARG A 55 5.40 -18.30 -6.49
N LEU A 56 5.89 -17.06 -6.33
CA LEU A 56 7.14 -16.79 -5.63
C LEU A 56 7.08 -17.28 -4.19
N ASP A 57 6.01 -16.99 -3.46
CA ASP A 57 5.86 -17.43 -2.07
C ASP A 57 5.84 -18.95 -1.92
N ARG A 58 5.19 -19.65 -2.86
CA ARG A 58 5.19 -21.12 -2.92
C ARG A 58 6.57 -21.67 -3.24
N ALA A 59 7.26 -21.10 -4.22
CA ALA A 59 8.59 -21.53 -4.62
C ALA A 59 9.62 -21.31 -3.49
N LEU A 60 9.51 -20.20 -2.78
CA LEU A 60 10.46 -19.79 -1.75
C LEU A 60 10.09 -20.27 -0.33
N LYS A 61 8.96 -20.99 -0.19
CA LYS A 61 8.39 -21.43 1.10
C LYS A 61 8.36 -20.30 2.14
N SER A 62 8.13 -19.06 1.69
CA SER A 62 8.21 -17.85 2.51
C SER A 62 6.97 -17.59 3.36
N GLY A 63 5.97 -18.49 3.32
CA GLY A 63 4.82 -18.44 4.22
C GLY A 63 4.03 -17.14 4.10
N ALA A 64 3.55 -16.84 2.89
CA ALA A 64 2.75 -15.66 2.53
C ALA A 64 3.45 -14.29 2.63
N THR A 65 4.71 -14.22 3.08
CA THR A 65 5.42 -12.94 3.27
C THR A 65 5.47 -12.06 2.01
N LEU A 66 5.67 -12.64 0.81
CA LEU A 66 5.77 -11.85 -0.43
C LEU A 66 4.39 -11.44 -0.95
N VAL A 67 3.37 -12.25 -0.72
CA VAL A 67 1.98 -11.94 -1.04
C VAL A 67 1.47 -10.85 -0.10
N ASP A 68 1.80 -10.91 1.19
CA ASP A 68 1.44 -9.88 2.18
C ASP A 68 2.14 -8.55 1.83
N ALA A 69 3.44 -8.59 1.50
CA ALA A 69 4.15 -7.41 1.03
C ALA A 69 3.58 -6.88 -0.30
N TRP A 70 3.14 -7.76 -1.21
CA TRP A 70 2.49 -7.36 -2.46
C TRP A 70 1.11 -6.76 -2.23
N ASP A 71 0.31 -7.35 -1.35
CA ASP A 71 -1.01 -6.87 -0.97
C ASP A 71 -0.88 -5.51 -0.24
N GLU A 72 0.13 -5.31 0.63
CA GLU A 72 0.44 -4.02 1.27
C GLU A 72 0.91 -2.96 0.26
N LEU A 73 1.78 -3.33 -0.67
CA LEU A 73 2.27 -2.44 -1.72
C LEU A 73 1.12 -2.08 -2.66
N LEU A 74 0.19 -2.99 -2.92
CA LEU A 74 -1.04 -2.66 -3.62
C LEU A 74 -2.04 -1.88 -2.80
N GLU A 75 -2.12 -2.04 -1.49
CA GLU A 75 -2.90 -1.12 -0.65
C GLU A 75 -2.32 0.28 -0.72
N SER A 76 -1.00 0.45 -0.80
CA SER A 76 -0.37 1.77 -1.01
C SER A 76 -0.57 2.32 -2.43
N VAL A 77 -0.68 1.45 -3.44
CA VAL A 77 -0.88 1.85 -4.85
C VAL A 77 -2.37 1.99 -5.20
N LYS A 78 -3.25 1.26 -4.51
CA LYS A 78 -4.70 1.40 -4.53
C LYS A 78 -5.17 2.47 -3.55
N SER A 79 -4.35 2.90 -2.58
CA SER A 79 -4.53 4.19 -1.90
C SER A 79 -4.13 5.32 -2.86
N ASP A 80 -4.85 5.40 -3.97
CA ASP A 80 -5.61 6.59 -4.29
C ASP A 80 -4.82 7.89 -4.39
N LYS A 81 -4.08 8.11 -5.49
CA LYS A 81 -3.61 9.43 -5.99
C LYS A 81 -3.33 10.51 -4.91
N TYR A 82 -2.81 10.14 -3.74
CA TYR A 82 -2.64 11.09 -2.66
C TYR A 82 -1.34 11.83 -2.93
N PRO A 83 -1.27 13.13 -2.63
CA PRO A 83 0.00 13.83 -2.59
C PRO A 83 1.00 13.07 -1.71
N GLU A 84 2.28 13.12 -2.04
CA GLU A 84 3.34 12.35 -1.35
C GLU A 84 3.33 12.57 0.17
N PHE A 85 3.08 13.81 0.61
CA PHE A 85 2.95 14.16 2.03
C PHE A 85 1.77 13.50 2.75
N PHE A 86 0.75 13.05 2.00
CA PHE A 86 -0.49 12.48 2.51
C PHE A 86 -0.56 10.96 2.35
N ALA A 87 0.33 10.34 1.57
CA ALA A 87 0.28 8.92 1.24
C ALA A 87 0.23 8.00 2.48
N ASN A 88 0.93 8.37 3.56
CA ASN A 88 0.97 7.58 4.79
C ASN A 88 -0.18 7.90 5.78
N PHE A 89 -0.87 9.01 5.57
CA PHE A 89 -1.89 9.49 6.51
C PHE A 89 -3.11 8.55 6.60
N PRO A 90 -3.69 8.02 5.51
CA PRO A 90 -4.83 7.11 5.60
C PRO A 90 -4.59 5.88 6.48
N LYS A 91 -3.38 5.29 6.43
CA LYS A 91 -3.01 4.15 7.28
C LYS A 91 -2.96 4.55 8.76
N ALA A 92 -2.38 5.71 9.06
CA ALA A 92 -2.34 6.24 10.42
C ALA A 92 -3.74 6.64 10.92
N GLU A 93 -4.56 7.24 10.06
CA GLU A 93 -5.94 7.62 10.35
C GLU A 93 -6.76 6.39 10.77
N GLN A 94 -6.69 5.28 10.02
CA GLN A 94 -7.42 4.04 10.30
C GLN A 94 -7.07 3.37 11.64
N SER A 95 -5.88 3.59 12.17
CA SER A 95 -5.42 3.01 13.43
C SER A 95 -5.48 3.98 14.62
N ALA A 96 -5.90 5.23 14.39
CA ALA A 96 -5.92 6.26 15.40
C ALA A 96 -7.06 6.04 16.41
N SER A 97 -6.77 6.26 17.69
CA SER A 97 -7.79 6.37 18.75
C SER A 97 -8.31 7.80 18.92
N LEU A 98 -7.55 8.79 18.45
CA LEU A 98 -7.88 10.22 18.50
C LEU A 98 -7.40 10.91 17.22
N LEU A 99 -8.32 11.62 16.57
CA LEU A 99 -8.04 12.51 15.45
C LEU A 99 -8.23 13.96 15.91
N ARG A 100 -7.21 14.77 15.68
CA ARG A 100 -7.25 16.23 15.95
C ARG A 100 -6.88 16.98 14.69
N ALA A 101 -7.73 17.94 14.31
CA ALA A 101 -7.48 18.79 13.15
C ALA A 101 -7.81 20.25 13.46
N PHE A 102 -7.10 21.14 12.78
CA PHE A 102 -7.37 22.57 12.78
C PHE A 102 -7.55 22.99 11.31
N GLU A 103 -8.68 23.60 11.00
CA GLU A 103 -9.01 24.04 9.64
C GLU A 103 -9.41 25.52 9.66
N GLU A 104 -8.75 26.33 8.84
CA GLU A 104 -8.97 27.78 8.82
C GLU A 104 -9.97 28.23 7.75
N ARG A 105 -10.09 27.48 6.64
CA ARG A 105 -10.85 27.93 5.46
C ARG A 105 -11.79 26.89 4.88
N ILE A 106 -11.70 25.65 5.33
CA ILE A 106 -12.45 24.53 4.78
C ILE A 106 -13.06 23.69 5.89
N VAL A 107 -14.17 23.03 5.57
CA VAL A 107 -14.73 22.01 6.46
C VAL A 107 -13.79 20.81 6.47
N TYR A 108 -13.48 20.26 7.64
CA TYR A 108 -12.61 19.09 7.76
C TYR A 108 -13.12 17.91 6.91
N GLY A 109 -12.21 17.24 6.21
CA GLY A 109 -12.51 16.25 5.18
C GLY A 109 -13.48 15.14 5.61
N LEU A 110 -13.40 14.68 6.85
CA LEU A 110 -14.29 13.62 7.37
C LEU A 110 -15.73 14.11 7.62
N PHE A 111 -15.96 15.42 7.67
CA PHE A 111 -17.28 16.03 7.90
C PHE A 111 -17.90 16.63 6.63
N GLN A 112 -17.19 16.58 5.50
CA GLN A 112 -17.67 17.13 4.24
C GLN A 112 -18.79 16.26 3.66
N LYS A 113 -19.88 16.89 3.20
CA LYS A 113 -20.84 16.19 2.33
C LYS A 113 -20.30 16.10 0.91
N GLU A 114 -20.80 15.15 0.13
CA GLU A 114 -20.39 14.94 -1.26
C GLU A 114 -20.46 16.22 -2.11
N ALA A 115 -21.54 17.01 -1.96
CA ALA A 115 -21.70 18.28 -2.66
C ALA A 115 -20.59 19.30 -2.34
N TYR A 116 -20.12 19.34 -1.09
CA TYR A 116 -19.03 20.23 -0.66
C TYR A 116 -17.68 19.72 -1.17
N ALA A 117 -17.42 18.41 -1.03
CA ALA A 117 -16.19 17.80 -1.52
C ALA A 117 -16.03 17.94 -3.04
N ARG A 118 -17.13 17.84 -3.80
CA ARG A 118 -17.14 18.05 -5.26
C ARG A 118 -16.81 19.49 -5.66
N ALA A 119 -17.12 20.48 -4.82
CA ALA A 119 -16.71 21.86 -5.07
C ALA A 119 -15.21 22.11 -4.83
N LEU A 120 -14.52 21.19 -4.13
CA LEU A 120 -13.08 21.29 -3.82
C LEU A 120 -12.20 20.35 -4.65
N LEU A 121 -12.78 19.32 -5.25
CA LEU A 121 -12.06 18.25 -5.94
C LEU A 121 -12.58 18.12 -7.38
N ASP A 122 -11.68 18.31 -8.34
CA ASP A 122 -11.99 18.20 -9.77
C ASP A 122 -11.90 16.76 -10.31
N ASP A 123 -11.43 15.81 -9.49
CA ASP A 123 -11.24 14.39 -9.86
C ASP A 123 -12.26 13.49 -9.15
N GLU A 124 -13.00 12.70 -9.93
CA GLU A 124 -14.03 11.79 -9.42
C GLU A 124 -13.46 10.67 -8.53
N ASP A 125 -12.23 10.20 -8.80
CA ASP A 125 -11.58 9.23 -7.92
C ASP A 125 -11.24 9.88 -6.57
N ALA A 126 -10.63 11.08 -6.59
CA ALA A 126 -10.36 11.85 -5.38
C ALA A 126 -11.63 12.11 -4.54
N LEU A 127 -12.76 12.40 -5.19
CA LEU A 127 -14.06 12.56 -4.52
C LEU A 127 -14.50 11.27 -3.84
N LYS A 128 -14.51 10.14 -4.55
CA LYS A 128 -14.87 8.84 -3.98
C LYS A 128 -14.00 8.50 -2.78
N ASN A 129 -12.71 8.77 -2.86
CA ASN A 129 -11.76 8.51 -1.79
C ASN A 129 -11.98 9.42 -0.59
N ARG A 130 -12.30 10.70 -0.83
CA ARG A 130 -12.71 11.63 0.22
C ARG A 130 -13.91 11.13 1.01
N ILE A 131 -14.94 10.62 0.31
CA ILE A 131 -16.17 10.12 0.94
C ILE A 131 -15.94 8.77 1.62
N ARG A 132 -15.21 7.85 0.99
CA ARG A 132 -14.86 6.54 1.55
C ARG A 132 -14.16 6.66 2.91
N ARG A 133 -13.29 7.65 3.09
CA ARG A 133 -12.60 7.88 4.37
C ARG A 133 -13.55 8.12 5.55
N GLN A 134 -14.79 8.54 5.31
CA GLN A 134 -15.78 8.75 6.36
C GLN A 134 -16.25 7.44 7.02
N GLU A 135 -16.00 6.29 6.40
CA GLU A 135 -16.29 4.97 6.97
C GLU A 135 -15.67 4.78 8.35
N ILE A 136 -14.54 5.43 8.64
CA ILE A 136 -13.87 5.36 9.94
C ILE A 136 -14.74 5.86 11.09
N LEU A 137 -15.62 6.84 10.85
CA LEU A 137 -16.51 7.40 11.87
C LEU A 137 -17.55 6.39 12.36
N TYR A 138 -17.81 5.34 11.56
CA TYR A 138 -18.80 4.31 11.85
C TYR A 138 -18.18 3.03 12.43
N GLN A 139 -16.85 2.96 12.55
CA GLN A 139 -16.15 1.82 13.14
C GLN A 139 -16.40 1.71 14.65
N LYS A 140 -16.24 0.51 15.22
CA LYS A 140 -16.37 0.24 16.65
C LYS A 140 -15.18 -0.57 17.19
N PRO A 141 -14.37 -0.01 18.12
CA PRO A 141 -14.39 1.38 18.58
C PRO A 141 -13.87 2.33 17.47
N GLY A 142 -14.61 3.39 17.19
CA GLY A 142 -14.17 4.45 16.27
C GLY A 142 -13.28 5.48 16.96
N PRO A 143 -12.50 6.28 16.21
CA PRO A 143 -11.67 7.33 16.79
C PRO A 143 -12.52 8.43 17.43
N ALA A 144 -12.04 9.00 18.54
CA ALA A 144 -12.53 10.29 18.99
C ALA A 144 -12.05 11.36 18.01
N VAL A 145 -12.94 12.22 17.51
CA VAL A 145 -12.59 13.27 16.52
C VAL A 145 -12.84 14.64 17.12
N SER A 146 -11.81 15.48 17.19
CA SER A 146 -11.88 16.86 17.65
C SER A 146 -11.32 17.78 16.57
N VAL A 147 -12.15 18.71 16.09
CA VAL A 147 -11.78 19.63 15.02
C VAL A 147 -12.11 21.05 15.46
N VAL A 148 -11.13 21.93 15.32
CA VAL A 148 -11.34 23.38 15.46
C VAL A 148 -11.43 23.96 14.05
N MET A 149 -12.58 24.53 13.71
CA MET A 149 -12.82 25.25 12.47
C MET A 149 -13.02 26.72 12.82
N VAL A 150 -12.24 27.62 12.20
CA VAL A 150 -12.27 29.07 12.45
C VAL A 150 -12.89 29.80 11.26
#